data_AF-U2JP87-F1
#
_entry.id   AF-U2JP87-F1
#
_cell.length_a   1.000
_cell.length_b   1.000
_cell.length_c   1.000
_cell.angle_alpha   90.00
_cell.angle_beta   90.00
_cell.angle_gamma   90.00
#
_symmetry.space_group_name_H-M   'P 1'
#
loop_
_entity.id
_entity.type
_entity.pdbx_description
1 polymer ?
#
loop_
_entity_poly.entity_id
_entity_poly.type
_entity_poly.pdbx_seq_one_letter_code
_entity_poly.pdbx_strand_id
1 'polypeptide(L)'
;MVMQKNNMHDTDTFEFFKYIIKMWIAVWLVSHAFEFSMAVFDVAQSMVNKAAGVINTSATVSGDQIVQMVDALKDKGLGELLMILFEISLVKVAIQAISIVIMLVVYGRMFEIYVYSSVSAIPFATMGNKEWGQIGTNYIKGLFALGLQGLILMVCLGIYAVLVKTINFTDIHTSIFMVLGYAVLLGLMMLKSGTLAKSVMNSH
;
A
#
# COMPACT_ATOMS: atom_id res chain seq x y z
N MET A 1 -31.09 -21.79 15.58
CA MET A 1 -32.45 -22.22 15.94
C MET A 1 -32.89 -23.24 14.89
N VAL A 2 -32.47 -24.50 15.10
CA VAL A 2 -32.76 -25.65 14.24
C VAL A 2 -33.96 -26.36 14.85
N MET A 3 -35.16 -25.91 14.49
CA MET A 3 -36.42 -26.61 14.79
C MET A 3 -37.49 -26.20 13.75
N GLN A 4 -37.16 -26.23 12.46
CA GLN A 4 -38.20 -26.32 11.44
C GLN A 4 -38.32 -27.79 11.04
N LYS A 5 -39.29 -28.42 11.71
CA LYS A 5 -40.14 -29.51 11.22
C LYS A 5 -39.42 -30.52 10.32
N ASN A 6 -38.94 -31.58 10.95
CA ASN A 6 -38.72 -32.88 10.31
C ASN A 6 -40.07 -33.45 9.85
N ASN A 7 -40.63 -32.85 8.81
CA ASN A 7 -41.76 -33.38 8.05
C ASN A 7 -41.49 -33.05 6.59
N MET A 8 -40.75 -33.93 5.90
CA MET A 8 -40.41 -33.84 4.46
C MET A 8 -41.63 -33.92 3.52
N HIS A 9 -42.83 -33.65 4.03
CA HIS A 9 -44.09 -33.72 3.29
C HIS A 9 -44.54 -32.35 2.76
N ASP A 10 -44.03 -31.25 3.32
CA ASP A 10 -44.34 -29.87 2.90
C ASP A 10 -43.05 -29.14 2.48
N THR A 11 -42.22 -29.75 1.63
CA THR A 11 -41.13 -28.97 1.00
C THR A 11 -41.79 -28.13 -0.09
N ASP A 12 -42.08 -26.87 0.21
CA ASP A 12 -42.48 -25.91 -0.82
C ASP A 12 -41.48 -26.00 -1.96
N THR A 13 -41.96 -26.33 -3.18
CA THR A 13 -41.13 -26.47 -4.39
C THR A 13 -40.17 -25.28 -4.56
N PHE A 14 -40.59 -24.10 -4.10
CA PHE A 14 -39.79 -22.89 -4.08
C PHE A 14 -38.57 -22.94 -3.14
N GLU A 15 -38.65 -23.57 -1.97
CA GLU A 15 -37.49 -23.74 -1.07
C GLU A 15 -36.44 -24.66 -1.70
N PHE A 16 -36.87 -25.72 -2.38
CA PHE A 16 -35.96 -26.59 -3.12
C PHE A 16 -35.21 -25.83 -4.22
N PHE A 17 -35.92 -25.04 -5.05
CA PHE A 17 -35.29 -24.19 -6.06
C PHE A 17 -34.33 -23.15 -5.46
N LYS A 18 -34.66 -22.58 -4.29
CA LYS A 18 -33.79 -21.64 -3.58
C LYS A 18 -32.45 -22.27 -3.19
N TYR A 19 -32.44 -23.53 -2.73
CA TYR A 19 -31.20 -24.24 -2.42
C TYR A 19 -30.37 -24.55 -3.68
N ILE A 20 -31.02 -24.93 -4.80
CA ILE A 20 -30.34 -25.13 -6.09
C ILE A 20 -29.69 -23.84 -6.57
N ILE A 21 -30.42 -22.72 -6.56
CA ILE A 21 -29.90 -21.41 -6.97
C ILE A 21 -28.72 -21.01 -6.09
N LYS A 22 -28.86 -21.19 -4.76
CA LYS A 22 -27.80 -20.87 -3.81
C LYS A 22 -26.53 -21.71 -4.02
N MET A 23 -26.67 -23.01 -4.27
CA MET A 23 -25.55 -23.89 -4.60
C MET A 23 -24.90 -23.50 -5.92
N TRP A 24 -25.70 -23.21 -6.94
CA TRP A 24 -25.20 -22.78 -8.25
C TRP A 24 -24.36 -21.49 -8.15
N ILE A 25 -24.87 -20.47 -7.45
CA ILE A 25 -24.13 -19.21 -7.21
C ILE A 25 -22.83 -19.49 -6.46
N ALA A 26 -22.84 -20.33 -5.42
CA ALA A 26 -21.64 -20.64 -4.64
C ALA A 26 -20.56 -21.33 -5.49
N VAL A 27 -20.92 -22.32 -6.31
CA VAL A 27 -19.99 -23.01 -7.21
C VAL A 27 -19.45 -22.04 -8.27
N TRP A 28 -20.31 -21.20 -8.84
CA TRP A 28 -19.89 -20.20 -9.83
C TRP A 28 -18.88 -19.22 -9.24
N LEU A 29 -19.13 -18.72 -8.04
CA LEU A 29 -18.28 -17.75 -7.35
C LEU A 29 -16.89 -18.34 -7.03
N VAL A 30 -16.84 -19.58 -6.52
CA VAL A 30 -15.57 -20.29 -6.26
C VAL A 30 -14.80 -20.56 -7.55
N SER A 31 -15.48 -20.94 -8.63
CA SER A 31 -14.85 -21.23 -9.91
C SER A 31 -14.18 -20.00 -10.54
N HIS A 32 -14.69 -18.81 -10.25
CA HIS A 32 -14.15 -17.52 -10.75
C HIS A 32 -13.46 -16.70 -9.64
N ALA A 33 -13.14 -17.31 -8.49
CA ALA A 33 -12.53 -16.64 -7.34
C ALA A 33 -11.26 -15.86 -7.68
N PHE A 34 -10.42 -16.44 -8.54
CA PHE A 34 -9.18 -15.81 -8.99
C PHE A 34 -9.45 -14.61 -9.89
N GLU A 35 -10.40 -14.72 -10.82
CA GLU A 35 -10.80 -13.62 -11.70
C GLU A 35 -11.37 -12.44 -10.91
N PHE A 36 -12.20 -12.71 -9.90
CA PHE A 36 -12.68 -11.68 -8.98
C PHE A 36 -11.54 -10.98 -8.25
N SER A 37 -10.57 -11.76 -7.76
CA SER A 37 -9.40 -11.22 -7.06
C SER A 37 -8.59 -10.30 -7.97
N MET A 38 -8.35 -10.73 -9.21
CA MET A 38 -7.61 -9.95 -10.22
C MET A 38 -8.36 -8.67 -10.62
N ALA A 39 -9.67 -8.75 -10.82
CA ALA A 39 -10.48 -7.57 -11.16
C ALA A 39 -10.41 -6.47 -10.08
N VAL A 40 -10.34 -6.85 -8.80
CA VAL A 40 -10.13 -5.86 -7.71
C VAL A 40 -8.75 -5.21 -7.81
N PHE A 41 -7.71 -5.98 -8.15
CA PHE A 41 -6.37 -5.42 -8.35
C PHE A 41 -6.27 -4.54 -9.60
N ASP A 42 -7.02 -4.82 -10.66
CA ASP A 42 -7.10 -3.92 -11.84
C ASP A 42 -7.70 -2.56 -11.47
N VAL A 43 -8.78 -2.57 -10.67
CA VAL A 43 -9.37 -1.33 -10.15
C VAL A 43 -8.36 -0.58 -9.29
N ALA A 44 -7.68 -1.27 -8.37
CA ALA A 44 -6.65 -0.68 -7.53
C ALA A 44 -5.50 -0.08 -8.37
N GLN A 45 -5.04 -0.79 -9.39
CA GLN A 45 -3.99 -0.33 -10.29
C GLN A 45 -4.44 0.93 -11.06
N SER A 46 -5.70 1.00 -11.50
CA SER A 46 -6.23 2.21 -12.14
C SER A 46 -6.19 3.43 -11.22
N MET A 47 -6.45 3.24 -9.92
CA MET A 47 -6.36 4.30 -8.91
C MET A 47 -4.91 4.72 -8.65
N VAL A 48 -4.00 3.74 -8.53
CA VAL A 48 -2.57 3.97 -8.36
C VAL A 48 -1.99 4.74 -9.54
N ASN A 49 -2.33 4.38 -10.78
CA ASN A 49 -1.86 5.05 -11.98
C ASN A 49 -2.37 6.50 -12.07
N LYS A 50 -3.63 6.75 -11.67
CA LYS A 50 -4.16 8.12 -11.57
C LYS A 50 -3.41 8.93 -10.53
N ALA A 51 -3.13 8.36 -9.36
CA ALA A 51 -2.33 9.02 -8.34
C ALA A 51 -0.89 9.31 -8.83
N ALA A 52 -0.26 8.36 -9.50
CA ALA A 52 1.05 8.51 -10.11
C ALA A 52 1.08 9.67 -11.13
N GLY A 53 0.07 9.77 -12.00
CA GLY A 53 -0.03 10.83 -13.00
C GLY A 53 -0.22 12.23 -12.43
N VAL A 54 -0.66 12.37 -11.16
CA VAL A 54 -0.74 13.66 -10.46
C VAL A 54 0.59 14.02 -9.80
N ILE A 55 1.40 13.02 -9.42
CA ILE A 55 2.74 13.21 -8.83
C ILE A 55 3.73 13.52 -9.97
N ASN A 56 3.56 14.67 -10.64
CA ASN A 56 4.54 15.21 -11.61
C ASN A 56 5.70 15.93 -10.91
N THR A 57 5.74 15.88 -9.58
CA THR A 57 6.77 16.52 -8.77
C THR A 57 8.02 15.65 -8.79
N SER A 58 8.77 15.71 -9.89
CA SER A 58 10.12 15.13 -9.94
C SER A 58 10.97 15.82 -8.88
N ALA A 59 11.54 15.05 -7.96
CA ALA A 59 12.60 15.50 -7.05
C ALA A 59 13.97 15.51 -7.79
N THR A 60 13.96 15.89 -9.07
CA THR A 60 15.16 16.07 -9.87
C THR A 60 15.79 17.40 -9.49
N VAL A 61 17.00 17.36 -8.95
CA VAL A 61 17.81 18.56 -8.74
C VAL A 61 18.29 19.04 -10.11
N SER A 62 17.95 20.28 -10.49
CA SER A 62 18.37 20.83 -11.77
C SER A 62 19.87 21.20 -11.75
N GLY A 63 20.52 21.23 -12.92
CA GLY A 63 21.93 21.62 -13.02
C GLY A 63 22.22 22.99 -12.40
N ASP A 64 21.29 23.94 -12.54
CA ASP A 64 21.40 25.28 -11.96
C ASP A 64 21.36 25.27 -10.43
N GLN A 65 20.59 24.37 -9.81
CA GLN A 65 20.57 24.20 -8.36
C GLN A 65 21.90 23.64 -7.85
N ILE A 66 22.53 22.74 -8.61
CA ILE A 66 23.85 22.19 -8.28
C ILE A 66 24.90 23.31 -8.32
N VAL A 67 24.86 24.18 -9.33
CA VAL A 67 25.78 25.31 -9.45
C VAL A 67 25.61 26.29 -8.28
N GLN A 68 24.37 26.61 -7.90
CA GLN A 68 24.10 27.46 -6.72
C GLN A 68 24.58 26.83 -5.40
N MET A 69 24.44 25.52 -5.23
CA MET A 69 24.97 24.81 -4.05
C MET A 69 26.51 24.83 -4.04
N VAL A 70 27.15 24.69 -5.21
CA VAL A 70 28.62 24.74 -5.34
C VAL A 70 29.14 26.14 -5.03
N ASP A 71 28.48 27.20 -5.52
CA ASP A 71 28.88 28.58 -5.24
C ASP A 71 28.70 28.94 -3.76
N ALA A 72 27.61 28.49 -3.11
CA ALA A 72 27.41 28.65 -1.67
C ALA A 72 28.47 27.92 -0.81
N LEU A 73 29.10 26.87 -1.35
CA LEU A 73 30.18 26.14 -0.67
C LEU A 73 31.56 26.77 -0.89
N LYS A 74 31.78 27.51 -1.98
CA LYS A 74 33.08 28.15 -2.27
C LYS A 74 33.44 29.26 -1.28
N ASP A 75 32.44 29.91 -0.68
CA ASP A 75 32.64 30.99 0.28
C ASP A 75 32.96 30.52 1.71
N LYS A 76 32.96 29.20 1.97
CA LYS A 76 33.19 28.62 3.31
C LYS A 76 34.64 28.17 3.51
N GLY A 77 35.11 28.28 4.76
CA GLY A 77 36.46 27.88 5.14
C GLY A 77 36.68 26.36 5.08
N LEU A 78 37.93 25.93 4.87
CA LEU A 78 38.33 24.51 4.80
C LEU A 78 37.84 23.67 5.99
N GLY A 79 37.83 24.23 7.20
CA GLY A 79 37.36 23.54 8.41
C GLY A 79 35.85 23.28 8.43
N GLU A 80 35.06 24.24 7.95
CA GLU A 80 33.60 24.11 7.88
C GLU A 80 33.19 23.12 6.77
N LEU A 81 33.93 23.11 5.65
CA LEU A 81 33.76 22.13 4.58
C LEU A 81 33.99 20.68 5.07
N LEU A 82 35.04 20.45 5.86
CA LEU A 82 35.33 19.12 6.40
C LEU A 82 34.22 18.64 7.36
N MET A 83 33.64 19.54 8.14
CA MET A 83 32.53 19.20 9.03
C MET A 83 31.25 18.85 8.24
N ILE A 84 30.92 19.64 7.23
CA ILE A 84 29.79 19.37 6.31
C ILE A 84 29.98 18.03 5.58
N LEU A 85 31.20 17.73 5.12
CA LEU A 85 31.51 16.46 4.47
C LEU A 85 31.21 15.26 5.38
N PHE A 86 31.61 15.35 6.66
CA PHE A 86 31.36 14.29 7.63
C PHE A 86 29.86 14.08 7.88
N GLU A 87 29.10 15.18 8.05
CA GLU A 87 27.66 15.12 8.25
C GLU A 87 26.92 14.53 7.03
N ILE A 88 27.25 14.98 5.82
CA ILE A 88 26.65 14.46 4.58
C ILE A 88 26.97 12.98 4.41
N SER A 89 28.19 12.55 4.73
CA SER A 89 28.57 11.14 4.65
C SER A 89 27.72 10.26 5.58
N LEU A 90 27.49 10.70 6.82
CA LEU A 90 26.65 9.99 7.77
C LEU A 90 25.20 9.92 7.30
N VAL A 91 24.64 11.06 6.86
CA VAL A 91 23.27 11.13 6.34
C VAL A 91 23.08 10.27 5.09
N LYS A 92 24.08 10.22 4.19
CA LYS A 92 24.05 9.36 3.00
C LYS A 92 23.89 7.88 3.38
N VAL A 93 24.66 7.41 4.35
CA VAL A 93 24.57 6.02 4.83
C VAL A 93 23.18 5.74 5.41
N ALA A 94 22.63 6.67 6.18
CA ALA A 94 21.29 6.53 6.75
C ALA A 94 20.19 6.49 5.66
N ILE A 95 20.25 7.37 4.66
CA ILE A 95 19.31 7.37 3.51
C ILE A 95 19.44 6.07 2.72
N GLN A 96 20.65 5.54 2.53
CA GLN A 96 20.87 4.26 1.86
C GLN A 96 20.23 3.10 2.62
N ALA A 97 20.34 3.08 3.96
CA ALA A 97 19.66 2.07 4.77
C ALA A 97 18.13 2.17 4.64
N ILE A 98 17.57 3.38 4.66
CA ILE A 98 16.13 3.60 4.45
C ILE A 98 15.69 3.15 3.06
N SER A 99 16.49 3.40 2.03
CA SER A 99 16.22 2.95 0.66
C SER A 99 16.08 1.43 0.57
N ILE A 100 16.95 0.68 1.26
CA ILE A 100 16.86 -0.79 1.35
C ILE A 100 15.55 -1.19 2.04
N VAL A 101 15.14 -0.53 3.12
CA VAL A 101 13.87 -0.81 3.81
C VAL A 101 12.68 -0.55 2.88
N ILE A 102 12.67 0.56 2.16
CA ILE A 102 11.61 0.88 1.19
C ILE A 102 11.54 -0.19 0.09
N MET A 103 12.69 -0.61 -0.43
CA MET A 103 12.77 -1.68 -1.43
C MET A 103 12.12 -2.97 -0.89
N LEU A 104 12.47 -3.39 0.33
CA LEU A 104 11.87 -4.56 0.97
C LEU A 104 10.35 -4.42 1.15
N VAL A 105 9.85 -3.24 1.52
CA VAL A 105 8.40 -3.01 1.68
C VAL A 105 7.68 -3.17 0.34
N VAL A 106 8.21 -2.58 -0.74
CA VAL A 106 7.59 -2.65 -2.07
C VAL A 106 7.59 -4.08 -2.61
N TYR A 107 8.72 -4.79 -2.53
CA TYR A 107 8.77 -6.21 -2.94
C TYR A 107 7.91 -7.11 -2.05
N GLY A 108 7.86 -6.83 -0.74
CA GLY A 108 6.98 -7.52 0.20
C GLY A 108 5.50 -7.42 -0.20
N ARG A 109 5.08 -6.33 -0.86
CA ARG A 109 3.70 -6.20 -1.38
C ARG A 109 3.37 -7.10 -2.54
N MET A 110 4.32 -7.34 -3.45
CA MET A 110 4.13 -8.34 -4.49
C MET A 110 3.88 -9.71 -3.87
N PHE A 111 4.67 -10.08 -2.86
CA PHE A 111 4.50 -11.33 -2.14
C PHE A 111 3.15 -11.43 -1.42
N GLU A 112 2.74 -10.39 -0.68
CA GLU A 112 1.44 -10.36 0.00
C GLU A 112 0.27 -10.53 -0.98
N ILE A 113 0.28 -9.83 -2.13
CA ILE A 113 -0.78 -9.92 -3.14
C ILE A 113 -0.88 -11.34 -3.71
N TYR A 114 0.25 -11.96 -4.06
CA TYR A 114 0.27 -13.32 -4.63
C TYR A 114 -0.19 -14.38 -3.64
N VAL A 115 0.27 -14.33 -2.40
CA VAL A 115 -0.16 -15.29 -1.37
C VAL A 115 -1.64 -15.10 -1.09
N TYR A 116 -2.11 -13.86 -0.95
CA TYR A 116 -3.51 -13.59 -0.64
C TYR A 116 -4.46 -14.01 -1.77
N SER A 117 -4.11 -13.76 -3.04
CA SER A 117 -4.93 -14.15 -4.19
C SER A 117 -4.93 -15.66 -4.44
N SER A 118 -3.83 -16.36 -4.14
CA SER A 118 -3.71 -17.82 -4.31
C SER A 118 -4.70 -18.61 -3.45
N VAL A 119 -5.07 -18.08 -2.27
CA VAL A 119 -5.99 -18.71 -1.33
C VAL A 119 -7.44 -18.23 -1.46
N SER A 120 -7.76 -17.44 -2.49
CA SER A 120 -9.08 -16.80 -2.69
C SER A 120 -10.26 -17.78 -2.72
N ALA A 121 -10.07 -18.97 -3.32
CA ALA A 121 -11.15 -19.95 -3.49
C ALA A 121 -11.79 -20.40 -2.16
N ILE A 122 -11.02 -20.47 -1.07
CA ILE A 122 -11.50 -20.94 0.24
C ILE A 122 -12.47 -19.92 0.87
N PRO A 123 -12.10 -18.64 1.07
CA PRO A 123 -13.03 -17.63 1.57
C PRO A 123 -14.27 -17.45 0.70
N PHE A 124 -14.13 -17.51 -0.63
CA PHE A 124 -15.27 -17.41 -1.53
C PHE A 124 -16.24 -18.59 -1.38
N ALA A 125 -15.75 -19.80 -1.05
CA ALA A 125 -16.61 -20.93 -0.73
C ALA A 125 -17.39 -20.73 0.58
N THR A 126 -16.78 -20.08 1.58
CA THR A 126 -17.44 -19.82 2.87
C THR A 126 -18.58 -18.79 2.78
N MET A 127 -18.59 -17.94 1.75
CA MET A 127 -19.61 -16.90 1.53
C MET A 127 -21.01 -17.47 1.28
N GLY A 128 -21.10 -18.69 0.75
CA GLY A 128 -22.38 -19.37 0.54
C GLY A 128 -23.09 -19.76 1.83
N ASN A 129 -22.44 -19.74 2.99
CA ASN A 129 -23.05 -20.15 4.26
C ASN A 129 -23.36 -18.95 5.18
N LYS A 130 -24.48 -19.01 5.92
CA LYS A 130 -24.91 -17.91 6.79
C LYS A 130 -24.03 -17.76 8.03
N GLU A 131 -23.51 -18.87 8.54
CA GLU A 131 -22.65 -18.89 9.74
C GLU A 131 -21.19 -18.57 9.42
N TRP A 132 -20.71 -18.95 8.23
CA TRP A 132 -19.31 -18.78 7.82
C TRP A 132 -19.10 -17.65 6.80
N GLY A 133 -20.18 -17.00 6.35
CA GLY A 133 -20.13 -15.94 5.34
C GLY A 133 -19.37 -14.69 5.79
N GLN A 134 -19.17 -14.53 7.11
CA GLN A 134 -18.31 -13.47 7.65
C GLN A 134 -16.83 -13.64 7.21
N ILE A 135 -16.36 -14.88 7.03
CA ILE A 135 -14.98 -15.15 6.58
C ILE A 135 -14.77 -14.65 5.15
N GLY A 136 -15.67 -15.02 4.22
CA GLY A 136 -15.60 -14.56 2.84
C GLY A 136 -15.74 -13.05 2.69
N THR A 137 -16.65 -12.42 3.45
CA THR A 137 -16.81 -10.96 3.41
C THR A 137 -15.60 -10.22 3.99
N ASN A 138 -14.98 -10.71 5.06
CA ASN A 138 -13.73 -10.15 5.58
C ASN A 138 -12.56 -10.33 4.61
N TYR A 139 -12.49 -11.45 3.91
CA TYR A 139 -11.49 -11.67 2.87
C TYR A 139 -11.61 -10.65 1.73
N ILE A 140 -12.82 -10.39 1.24
CA ILE A 140 -13.04 -9.37 0.20
C ILE A 140 -12.57 -8.00 0.70
N LYS A 141 -12.92 -7.62 1.94
CA LYS A 141 -12.43 -6.36 2.54
C LYS A 141 -10.91 -6.32 2.61
N GLY A 142 -10.27 -7.43 2.99
CA GLY A 142 -8.82 -7.56 3.03
C GLY A 142 -8.18 -7.47 1.64
N LEU A 143 -8.83 -8.01 0.62
CA LEU A 143 -8.37 -7.95 -0.77
C LEU A 143 -8.41 -6.51 -1.30
N PHE A 144 -9.51 -5.80 -1.03
CA PHE A 144 -9.58 -4.36 -1.31
C PHE A 144 -8.60 -3.53 -0.48
N ALA A 145 -8.34 -3.91 0.78
CA ALA A 145 -7.33 -3.25 1.60
C ALA A 145 -5.94 -3.39 0.97
N LEU A 146 -5.57 -4.59 0.51
CA LEU A 146 -4.30 -4.81 -0.20
C LEU A 146 -4.19 -3.97 -1.48
N GLY A 147 -5.28 -3.88 -2.25
CA GLY A 147 -5.33 -3.00 -3.43
C GLY A 147 -5.15 -1.51 -3.08
N LEU A 148 -5.91 -1.01 -2.10
CA LEU A 148 -5.86 0.38 -1.65
C LEU A 148 -4.49 0.76 -1.10
N GLN A 149 -3.80 -0.19 -0.49
CA GLN A 149 -2.51 0.05 0.12
C GLN A 149 -1.44 0.47 -0.91
N GLY A 150 -1.50 -0.03 -2.14
CA GLY A 150 -0.65 0.46 -3.23
C GLY A 150 -0.83 1.96 -3.50
N LEU A 151 -2.07 2.46 -3.37
CA LEU A 151 -2.36 3.89 -3.48
C LEU A 151 -1.80 4.68 -2.28
N ILE A 152 -1.89 4.15 -1.06
CA ILE A 152 -1.30 4.79 0.12
C ILE A 152 0.21 4.97 -0.06
N LEU A 153 0.92 3.96 -0.59
CA LEU A 153 2.34 4.06 -0.87
C LEU A 153 2.65 5.19 -1.86
N MET A 154 1.86 5.34 -2.93
CA MET A 154 2.02 6.46 -3.88
C MET A 154 1.76 7.82 -3.23
N VAL A 155 0.74 7.93 -2.38
CA VAL A 155 0.45 9.18 -1.65
C VAL A 155 1.61 9.55 -0.72
N CYS A 156 2.17 8.58 0.02
CA CYS A 156 3.34 8.81 0.87
C CYS A 156 4.55 9.34 0.08
N LEU A 157 4.81 8.75 -1.10
CA LEU A 157 5.89 9.21 -1.99
C LEU A 157 5.63 10.64 -2.50
N GLY A 158 4.40 10.94 -2.89
CA GLY A 158 4.01 12.28 -3.34
C GLY A 158 4.19 13.36 -2.27
N ILE A 159 3.79 13.07 -1.02
CA ILE A 159 3.98 13.97 0.12
C ILE A 159 5.47 14.20 0.37
N TYR A 160 6.29 13.13 0.34
CA TYR A 160 7.74 13.26 0.49
C TYR A 160 8.38 14.15 -0.58
N ALA A 161 7.98 13.97 -1.85
CA ALA A 161 8.50 14.77 -2.96
C ALA A 161 8.21 16.27 -2.80
N VAL A 162 7.06 16.64 -2.24
CA VAL A 162 6.71 18.03 -1.95
C VAL A 162 7.50 18.55 -0.75
N LEU A 163 7.60 17.78 0.34
CA LEU A 163 8.32 18.18 1.56
C LEU A 163 9.80 18.48 1.30
N VAL A 164 10.47 17.64 0.52
CA VAL A 164 11.88 17.84 0.18
C VAL A 164 12.10 19.13 -0.64
N LYS A 165 11.14 19.51 -1.50
CA LYS A 165 11.22 20.76 -2.27
C LYS A 165 11.02 22.03 -1.44
N THR A 166 10.39 21.93 -0.28
CA THR A 166 10.16 23.09 0.62
C THR A 166 11.39 23.43 1.46
N ILE A 167 12.46 22.63 1.41
CA ILE A 167 13.67 22.88 2.18
C ILE A 167 14.43 24.07 1.58
N ASN A 168 14.54 25.14 2.36
CA ASN A 168 15.41 26.27 2.04
C ASN A 168 16.85 25.96 2.44
N PHE A 169 17.82 26.27 1.58
CA PHE A 169 19.25 26.02 1.80
C PHE A 169 19.96 27.20 2.51
N THR A 170 19.29 27.86 3.47
CA THR A 170 19.89 28.99 4.20
C THR A 170 20.94 28.54 5.21
N ASP A 171 20.74 27.37 5.85
CA ASP A 171 21.70 26.76 6.76
C ASP A 171 21.93 25.28 6.39
N ILE A 172 23.10 24.98 5.83
CA ILE A 172 23.43 23.67 5.25
C ILE A 172 23.28 22.55 6.29
N HIS A 173 23.76 22.76 7.52
CA HIS A 173 23.66 21.80 8.61
C HIS A 173 22.20 21.41 8.91
N THR A 174 21.34 22.40 9.12
CA THR A 174 19.92 22.18 9.44
C THR A 174 19.19 21.53 8.26
N SER A 175 19.46 21.97 7.03
CA SER A 175 18.86 21.39 5.82
C SER A 175 19.19 19.90 5.66
N ILE A 176 20.44 19.48 5.94
CA ILE A 176 20.86 18.08 5.87
C ILE A 176 20.08 17.19 6.85
N PHE A 177 19.92 17.64 8.10
CA PHE A 177 19.13 16.91 9.10
C PHE A 177 17.63 16.90 8.77
N MET A 178 17.08 17.96 8.18
CA MET A 178 15.69 17.97 7.71
C MET A 178 15.44 16.94 6.60
N VAL A 179 16.35 16.82 5.63
CA VAL A 179 16.27 15.79 4.58
C VAL A 179 16.27 14.39 5.18
N LEU A 180 17.16 14.14 6.15
CA LEU A 180 17.19 12.87 6.88
C LEU A 180 15.86 12.61 7.60
N GLY A 181 15.31 13.61 8.30
CA GLY A 181 14.04 13.51 9.01
C GLY A 181 12.87 13.15 8.08
N TYR A 182 12.80 13.77 6.90
CA TYR A 182 11.78 13.43 5.90
C TYR A 182 11.97 12.05 5.29
N ALA A 183 13.21 11.60 5.10
CA ALA A 183 13.50 10.24 4.62
C ALA A 183 13.06 9.18 5.65
N VAL A 184 13.35 9.42 6.94
CA VAL A 184 12.91 8.54 8.04
C VAL A 184 11.38 8.51 8.13
N LEU A 185 10.73 9.67 8.04
CA LEU A 185 9.27 9.77 8.05
C LEU A 185 8.64 8.98 6.89
N LEU A 186 9.19 9.08 5.68
CA LEU A 186 8.76 8.28 4.54
C LEU A 186 8.88 6.78 4.85
N GLY A 187 10.05 6.33 5.31
CA GLY A 187 10.28 4.92 5.65
C GLY A 187 9.28 4.38 6.68
N LEU A 188 9.03 5.12 7.75
CA LEU A 188 8.07 4.74 8.80
C LEU A 188 6.62 4.69 8.28
N MET A 189 6.22 5.66 7.45
CA MET A 189 4.87 5.69 6.86
C MET A 189 4.67 4.55 5.87
N MET A 190 5.68 4.21 5.07
CA MET A 190 5.61 3.07 4.14
C MET A 190 5.47 1.73 4.89
N LEU A 191 6.16 1.56 6.02
CA LEU A 191 5.99 0.37 6.88
C LEU A 191 4.57 0.26 7.46
N LYS A 192 3.97 1.39 7.87
CA LYS A 192 2.60 1.42 8.41
C LYS A 192 1.49 1.36 7.36
N SER A 193 1.80 1.54 6.08
CA SER A 193 0.80 1.59 4.99
C SER A 193 -0.15 0.38 4.98
N GLY A 194 0.36 -0.83 5.25
CA GLY A 194 -0.42 -2.07 5.38
C GLY A 194 -1.52 -1.98 6.44
N THR A 195 -1.17 -1.50 7.63
CA THR A 195 -2.12 -1.34 8.74
C THR A 195 -3.15 -0.25 8.47
N LEU A 196 -2.75 0.83 7.81
CA LEU A 196 -3.66 1.92 7.45
C LEU A 196 -4.72 1.45 6.46
N ALA A 197 -4.32 0.72 5.41
CA ALA A 197 -5.28 0.22 4.42
C ALA A 197 -6.29 -0.76 5.02
N LYS A 198 -5.83 -1.66 5.90
CA LYS A 198 -6.69 -2.60 6.62
C LYS A 198 -7.67 -1.89 7.55
N SER A 199 -7.22 -0.84 8.24
CA SER A 199 -8.07 -0.02 9.10
C SER A 199 -9.15 0.72 8.31
N VAL A 200 -8.84 1.24 7.12
CA VAL A 200 -9.82 1.94 6.26
C VAL A 200 -10.93 1.00 5.82
N MET A 201 -10.59 -0.24 5.45
CA MET A 201 -11.58 -1.22 5.01
C MET A 201 -12.25 -2.00 6.15
N ASN A 202 -11.89 -1.71 7.41
CA ASN A 202 -12.32 -2.47 8.58
C ASN A 202 -12.14 -3.99 8.36
N SER A 203 -11.01 -4.35 7.74
CA SER A 203 -10.58 -5.73 7.57
C SER A 203 -9.67 -6.06 8.75
N HIS A 204 -10.21 -6.79 9.73
CA HIS A 204 -9.44 -7.35 10.83
C HIS A 204 -8.66 -8.59 10.37
#